data_AF-A0A382XWA1-F1
#
_entry.id   AF-A0A382XWA1-F1
#
_cell.length_a   1.000
_cell.length_b   1.000
_cell.length_c   1.000
_cell.angle_alpha   90.00
_cell.angle_beta   90.00
_cell.angle_gamma   90.00
#
_symmetry.space_group_name_H-M   'P 1'
#
loop_
_entity.id
_entity.type
_entity.pdbx_description
1 polymer ?
#
loop_
_entity_poly.entity_id
_entity_poly.type
_entity_poly.pdbx_seq_one_letter_code
_entity_poly.pdbx_strand_id
1 'polypeptide(L)'
;MNTKLLCCALFLGFASGLFAEPKLKPIFNGKDLTGWKAPKGNDEADWYKAVDGVLKVQSGPKKKGSILWTTKKYRNFVMEFDFRFGEGVVDSGVHVRNQDQIQIGISGSLKRDMTCSPYIPGKGYPVEA
;
A
#
# COMPACT_ATOMS: atom_id res chain seq x y z
N MET A 1 -33.92 -53.15 -35.04
CA MET A 1 -32.78 -53.50 -34.15
C MET A 1 -31.49 -53.31 -34.93
N ASN A 2 -30.32 -52.91 -34.42
CA ASN A 2 -29.83 -52.31 -33.15
C ASN A 2 -28.39 -51.80 -33.47
N THR A 3 -27.80 -50.73 -32.92
CA THR A 3 -28.23 -49.63 -32.02
C THR A 3 -27.28 -48.42 -32.25
N LYS A 4 -27.64 -47.23 -31.76
CA LYS A 4 -26.84 -45.98 -31.80
C LYS A 4 -25.41 -46.14 -31.27
N LEU A 5 -24.45 -45.39 -31.81
CA LEU A 5 -23.50 -44.62 -30.99
C LEU A 5 -22.97 -43.39 -31.75
N LEU A 6 -23.50 -42.21 -31.40
CA LEU A 6 -23.00 -40.92 -31.90
C LEU A 6 -22.01 -40.37 -30.87
N CYS A 7 -20.71 -40.44 -31.16
CA CYS A 7 -19.68 -39.87 -30.30
C CYS A 7 -19.67 -38.33 -30.39
N CYS A 8 -20.60 -37.67 -29.69
CA CYS A 8 -20.46 -36.26 -29.37
C CYS A 8 -19.30 -36.09 -28.38
N ALA A 9 -18.10 -35.82 -28.89
CA ALA A 9 -16.99 -35.33 -28.10
C ALA A 9 -17.32 -33.93 -27.58
N LEU A 10 -17.93 -33.88 -26.38
CA LEU A 10 -18.07 -32.66 -25.60
C LEU A 10 -16.67 -32.18 -25.20
N PHE A 11 -16.08 -31.33 -26.03
CA PHE A 11 -15.07 -30.39 -25.58
C PHE A 11 -15.74 -29.47 -24.55
N LEU A 12 -15.70 -29.90 -23.30
CA LEU A 12 -15.85 -29.03 -22.13
C LEU A 12 -14.69 -28.04 -22.19
N GLY A 13 -14.89 -26.96 -22.93
CA GLY A 13 -13.98 -25.84 -22.98
C GLY A 13 -13.79 -25.35 -21.55
N PHE A 14 -12.62 -25.66 -20.99
CA PHE A 14 -12.21 -25.14 -19.70
C PHE A 14 -11.95 -23.66 -19.91
N ALA A 15 -13.03 -22.86 -19.83
CA ALA A 15 -12.98 -21.42 -19.80
C ALA A 15 -12.32 -21.04 -18.49
N SER A 16 -10.98 -21.09 -18.48
CA SER A 16 -10.15 -20.42 -17.50
C SER A 16 -10.57 -18.96 -17.55
N GLY A 17 -11.40 -18.58 -16.58
CA GLY A 17 -11.76 -17.19 -16.35
C GLY A 17 -10.49 -16.44 -16.01
N LEU A 18 -9.86 -15.88 -17.03
CA LEU A 18 -8.79 -14.90 -16.90
C LEU A 18 -9.43 -13.66 -16.29
N PHE A 19 -9.56 -13.68 -14.96
CA PHE A 19 -9.85 -12.50 -14.16
C PHE A 19 -8.69 -11.54 -14.37
N ALA A 20 -8.83 -10.66 -15.35
CA ALA A 20 -7.89 -9.57 -15.57
C ALA A 20 -7.80 -8.76 -14.28
N GLU A 21 -6.58 -8.60 -13.77
CA GLU A 21 -6.35 -7.86 -12.53
C GLU A 21 -6.90 -6.44 -12.65
N PRO A 22 -7.47 -5.87 -11.57
CA PRO A 22 -8.05 -4.53 -11.63
C PRO A 22 -6.99 -3.51 -12.03
N LYS A 23 -7.13 -2.90 -13.22
CA LYS A 23 -6.20 -1.84 -13.67
C LYS A 23 -6.26 -0.64 -12.75
N LEU A 24 -5.34 -0.57 -11.79
CA LEU A 24 -5.28 0.52 -10.82
C LEU A 24 -4.87 1.83 -11.49
N LYS A 25 -5.34 2.95 -10.92
CA LYS A 25 -4.99 4.30 -11.36
C LYS A 25 -3.95 4.88 -10.40
N PRO A 26 -2.77 5.33 -10.87
CA PRO A 26 -1.76 5.93 -10.00
C PRO A 26 -2.32 7.12 -9.20
N ILE A 27 -2.00 7.15 -7.91
CA ILE A 27 -2.31 8.28 -7.00
C ILE A 27 -1.10 9.21 -6.78
N PHE A 28 0.10 8.74 -7.11
CA PHE A 28 1.31 9.55 -7.20
C PHE A 28 1.67 9.75 -8.67
N ASN A 29 2.08 10.97 -9.03
CA ASN A 29 2.30 11.36 -10.43
C ASN A 29 3.77 11.26 -10.88
N GLY A 30 4.68 10.85 -9.98
CA GLY A 30 6.12 10.74 -10.24
C GLY A 30 6.88 12.08 -10.29
N LYS A 31 6.20 13.22 -10.07
CA LYS A 31 6.75 14.56 -10.28
C LYS A 31 6.72 15.46 -9.05
N ASP A 32 5.61 15.42 -8.31
CA ASP A 32 5.35 16.32 -7.19
C ASP A 32 4.29 15.74 -6.24
N LEU A 33 3.90 16.51 -5.22
CA LEU A 33 2.89 16.13 -4.23
C LEU A 33 1.46 16.57 -4.62
N THR A 34 1.18 16.85 -5.90
CA THR A 34 -0.18 17.16 -6.36
C THR A 34 -1.14 16.00 -6.05
N GLY A 35 -2.29 16.30 -5.45
CA GLY A 35 -3.21 15.30 -4.92
C GLY A 35 -2.92 14.86 -3.48
N TRP A 36 -1.88 15.41 -2.86
CA TRP A 36 -1.50 15.15 -1.47
C TRP A 36 -1.48 16.46 -0.66
N LYS A 37 -1.67 16.31 0.65
CA LYS A 37 -1.62 17.36 1.66
C LYS A 37 -0.43 17.08 2.57
N ALA A 38 0.70 17.72 2.26
CA ALA A 38 1.88 17.69 3.11
C ALA A 38 1.59 18.35 4.49
N PRO A 39 2.26 17.88 5.57
CA PRO A 39 2.17 18.52 6.87
C PRO A 39 2.80 19.92 6.83
N LYS A 40 2.30 20.84 7.68
CA LYS A 40 2.92 22.16 7.84
C LYS A 40 4.37 21.99 8.32
N GLY A 41 5.31 22.66 7.66
CA GLY A 41 6.74 22.56 7.96
C GLY A 41 7.51 21.55 7.10
N ASN A 42 6.89 20.99 6.04
CA ASN A 42 7.56 20.02 5.18
C ASN A 42 8.72 20.60 4.39
N ASP A 43 8.67 21.88 4.03
CA ASP A 43 9.69 22.53 3.21
C ASP A 43 11.01 22.69 3.99
N GLU A 44 10.92 22.89 5.31
CA GLU A 44 12.06 23.00 6.22
C GLU A 44 12.48 21.65 6.83
N ALA A 45 11.52 20.75 7.10
CA ALA A 45 11.79 19.46 7.74
C ALA A 45 12.13 18.33 6.76
N ASP A 46 11.82 18.50 5.47
CA ASP A 46 12.10 17.55 4.40
C ASP A 46 11.59 16.12 4.68
N TRP A 47 10.33 15.98 5.11
CA TRP A 47 9.75 14.65 5.35
C TRP A 47 9.36 13.93 4.06
N TYR A 48 8.81 14.67 3.09
CA TYR A 48 8.24 14.14 1.85
C TYR A 48 8.69 14.97 0.64
N LYS A 49 9.28 14.31 -0.36
CA LYS A 49 9.61 14.89 -1.67
C LYS A 49 9.38 13.89 -2.80
N ALA A 50 8.98 14.38 -3.96
CA ALA A 50 9.10 13.64 -5.21
C ALA A 50 10.51 13.81 -5.76
N VAL A 51 11.22 12.71 -6.00
CA VAL A 51 12.59 12.69 -6.54
C VAL A 51 12.70 11.50 -7.49
N ASP A 52 13.12 11.74 -8.74
CA ASP A 52 13.39 10.70 -9.76
C ASP A 52 12.25 9.68 -9.96
N GLY A 53 10.99 10.15 -9.96
CA GLY A 53 9.82 9.27 -10.11
C GLY A 53 9.36 8.58 -8.82
N VAL A 54 10.04 8.81 -7.70
CA VAL A 54 9.80 8.15 -6.40
C VAL A 54 9.33 9.16 -5.34
N LEU A 55 8.38 8.74 -4.50
CA LEU A 55 8.02 9.47 -3.28
C LEU A 55 9.06 9.14 -2.20
N LYS A 56 10.06 10.00 -2.03
CA LYS A 56 11.05 9.88 -0.96
C LYS A 56 10.42 10.31 0.36
N VAL A 57 10.57 9.45 1.37
CA VAL A 57 10.12 9.67 2.75
C VAL A 57 11.30 9.54 3.69
N GLN A 58 11.46 10.48 4.63
CA GLN A 58 12.54 10.44 5.63
C GLN A 58 12.13 11.13 6.94
N SER A 59 12.91 10.89 8.00
CA SER A 59 12.76 11.63 9.26
C SER A 59 13.31 13.04 9.12
N GLY A 60 12.50 14.05 9.47
CA GLY A 60 12.99 15.42 9.62
C GLY A 60 13.92 15.57 10.85
N PRO A 61 14.64 16.70 10.99
CA PRO A 61 15.76 16.85 11.94
C PRO A 61 15.43 16.53 13.41
N LYS A 62 14.18 16.76 13.83
CA LYS A 62 13.70 16.50 15.20
C LYS A 62 13.26 15.04 15.45
N LYS A 63 13.39 14.16 14.45
CA LYS A 63 12.96 12.74 14.46
C LYS A 63 11.54 12.54 15.00
N LYS A 64 10.64 13.49 14.72
CA LYS A 64 9.21 13.39 15.01
C LYS A 64 8.48 12.87 13.78
N GLY A 65 7.57 11.92 14.01
CA GLY A 65 6.66 11.43 12.99
C GLY A 65 5.79 12.54 12.42
N SER A 66 5.47 12.39 11.14
CA SER A 66 4.57 13.25 10.37
C SER A 66 3.74 12.34 9.45
N ILE A 67 2.69 12.88 8.82
CA ILE A 67 1.82 12.09 7.94
C ILE A 67 1.50 12.90 6.68
N LEU A 68 1.73 12.30 5.52
CA LEU A 68 1.28 12.78 4.21
C LEU A 68 -0.09 12.17 3.89
N TRP A 69 -1.10 13.00 3.70
CA TRP A 69 -2.46 12.56 3.40
C TRP A 69 -2.82 12.77 1.93
N THR A 70 -3.63 11.90 1.34
CA THR A 70 -4.28 12.21 0.05
C THR A 70 -5.33 13.30 0.24
N THR A 71 -5.50 14.21 -0.73
CA THR A 71 -6.58 15.21 -0.70
C THR A 71 -7.94 14.56 -0.97
N LYS A 72 -7.96 13.53 -1.83
CA LYS A 72 -9.12 12.70 -2.12
C LYS A 72 -9.35 11.67 -1.01
N LYS A 73 -10.61 11.54 -0.58
CA LYS A 73 -11.06 10.47 0.34
C LYS A 73 -11.48 9.22 -0.42
N TYR A 74 -11.22 8.05 0.17
CA TYR A 74 -11.60 6.74 -0.37
C TYR A 74 -12.43 5.97 0.67
N ARG A 75 -13.40 5.16 0.20
CA ARG A 75 -14.25 4.32 1.08
C ARG A 75 -13.84 2.85 1.00
N ASN A 76 -14.03 2.25 -0.17
CA ASN A 76 -13.56 0.92 -0.54
C ASN A 76 -12.52 1.15 -1.63
N PHE A 77 -11.37 0.49 -1.54
CA PHE A 77 -10.27 0.63 -2.49
C PHE A 77 -9.42 -0.64 -2.50
N VAL A 78 -8.72 -0.84 -3.61
CA VAL A 78 -7.53 -1.70 -3.72
C VAL A 78 -6.37 -0.75 -3.98
N MET A 79 -5.22 -1.00 -3.38
CA MET A 79 -3.99 -0.24 -3.64
C MET A 79 -2.80 -1.19 -3.66
N GLU A 80 -1.85 -0.88 -4.53
CA GLU A 80 -0.54 -1.52 -4.63
C GLU A 80 0.51 -0.41 -4.73
N PHE A 81 1.72 -0.68 -4.25
CA PHE A 81 2.89 0.17 -4.41
C PHE A 81 4.13 -0.62 -3.99
N ASP A 82 5.25 -0.39 -4.67
CA ASP A 82 6.54 -0.86 -4.22
C ASP A 82 7.15 0.13 -3.21
N PHE A 83 7.95 -0.39 -2.28
CA PHE A 83 8.76 0.43 -1.39
C PHE A 83 10.15 -0.17 -1.22
N ARG A 84 11.11 0.68 -0.83
CA ARG A 84 12.47 0.29 -0.44
C ARG A 84 12.81 1.02 0.85
N PHE A 85 13.40 0.31 1.81
CA PHE A 85 13.89 0.94 3.03
C PHE A 85 15.01 1.94 2.72
N GLY A 86 14.99 3.08 3.41
CA GLY A 86 16.10 4.02 3.45
C GLY A 86 17.16 3.59 4.48
N GLU A 87 18.05 4.51 4.82
CA GLU A 87 19.08 4.28 5.84
C GLU A 87 18.49 4.29 7.26
N GLY A 88 19.12 3.53 8.16
CA GLY A 88 18.77 3.47 9.58
C GLY A 88 17.56 2.59 9.90
N VAL A 89 16.89 2.88 11.02
CA VAL A 89 15.69 2.17 11.46
C VAL A 89 14.46 2.84 10.83
N VAL A 90 13.80 2.14 9.92
CA VAL A 90 12.55 2.60 9.31
C VAL A 90 11.37 2.14 10.16
N ASP A 91 10.56 3.11 10.63
CA ASP A 91 9.23 2.91 11.21
C ASP A 91 8.27 3.78 10.40
N SER A 92 7.40 3.15 9.61
CA SER A 92 6.51 3.79 8.64
C SER A 92 5.26 2.94 8.41
N GLY A 93 4.38 3.35 7.49
CA GLY A 93 3.23 2.55 7.09
C GLY A 93 2.08 3.35 6.50
N VAL A 94 1.17 2.64 5.84
CA VAL A 94 0.01 3.22 5.14
C VAL A 94 -1.17 3.34 6.10
N HIS A 95 -1.65 4.57 6.32
CA HIS A 95 -2.85 4.82 7.10
C HIS A 95 -4.11 4.57 6.26
N VAL A 96 -5.02 3.69 6.71
CA VAL A 96 -6.10 3.13 5.86
C VAL A 96 -7.42 3.92 5.86
N ARG A 97 -7.51 5.02 6.63
CA ARG A 97 -8.55 6.09 6.60
C ARG A 97 -8.46 7.02 7.83
N ASN A 98 -7.99 6.46 8.94
CA ASN A 98 -7.94 7.01 10.29
C ASN A 98 -6.51 6.84 10.83
N GLN A 99 -6.33 6.59 12.12
CA GLN A 99 -5.02 6.29 12.71
C GLN A 99 -4.65 4.79 12.66
N ASP A 100 -5.49 3.93 12.08
CA ASP A 100 -5.16 2.53 11.81
C ASP A 100 -4.23 2.46 10.59
N GLN A 101 -3.24 1.58 10.65
CA GLN A 101 -2.10 1.56 9.74
C GLN A 101 -1.76 0.14 9.30
N ILE A 102 -1.29 -0.05 8.07
CA ILE A 102 -0.50 -1.23 7.68
C ILE A 102 0.97 -0.84 7.83
N GLN A 103 1.66 -1.49 8.76
CA GLN A 103 3.04 -1.17 9.15
C GLN A 103 4.03 -1.47 8.02
N ILE A 104 5.08 -0.67 7.94
CA ILE A 104 6.26 -0.86 7.07
C ILE A 104 7.50 -0.69 7.95
N GLY A 105 8.31 -1.74 8.06
CA GLY A 105 9.55 -1.78 8.83
C GLY A 105 9.37 -2.10 10.32
N ILE A 106 10.33 -1.61 11.11
CA ILE A 106 10.48 -1.91 12.53
C ILE A 106 9.43 -1.18 13.36
N SER A 107 8.65 -1.92 14.13
CA SER A 107 7.70 -1.35 15.09
C SER A 107 8.41 -0.58 16.20
N GLY A 108 8.07 0.70 16.37
CA GLY A 108 8.58 1.54 17.43
C GLY A 108 8.32 1.02 18.85
N SER A 109 7.29 0.19 19.07
CA SER A 109 6.99 -0.44 20.37
C SER A 109 7.63 -1.82 20.53
N LEU A 110 7.53 -2.69 19.52
CA LEU A 110 8.01 -4.09 19.61
C LEU A 110 9.50 -4.26 19.27
N LYS A 111 10.15 -3.25 18.68
CA LYS A 111 11.58 -3.24 18.30
C LYS A 111 12.00 -4.37 17.33
N ARG A 112 11.04 -4.90 16.57
CA ARG A 112 11.23 -5.90 15.51
C ARG A 112 10.44 -5.52 14.26
N ASP A 113 10.76 -6.15 13.14
CA ASP A 113 10.00 -6.00 11.90
C ASP A 113 8.55 -6.47 12.10
N MET A 114 7.63 -5.66 11.60
CA MET A 114 6.19 -5.88 11.62
C MET A 114 5.58 -5.48 10.26
N THR A 115 6.38 -5.44 9.19
CA THR A 115 5.95 -5.11 7.82
C THR A 115 4.71 -5.90 7.41
N CYS A 116 3.79 -5.26 6.70
CA CYS A 116 2.48 -5.78 6.31
C CYS A 116 1.50 -6.09 7.45
N SER A 117 1.90 -6.01 8.72
CA SER A 117 1.01 -6.25 9.86
C SER A 117 0.10 -5.03 10.12
N PRO A 118 -1.21 -5.21 10.32
CA PRO A 118 -2.10 -4.12 10.72
C PRO A 118 -1.82 -3.67 12.15
N TYR A 119 -1.78 -2.36 12.37
CA TYR A 119 -1.69 -1.71 13.68
C TYR A 119 -2.94 -0.87 13.93
N ILE A 120 -3.52 -1.02 15.13
CA ILE A 120 -4.65 -0.24 15.62
C ILE A 120 -4.24 0.46 16.91
N PRO A 121 -4.24 1.80 16.98
CA PRO A 121 -3.92 2.55 18.19
C PRO A 121 -4.75 2.10 19.39
N GLY A 122 -4.06 1.85 20.52
CA GLY A 122 -4.69 1.35 21.75
C GLY A 122 -5.04 -0.15 21.75
N LYS A 123 -4.89 -0.87 20.62
CA LYS A 123 -5.04 -2.33 20.53
C LYS A 123 -3.75 -3.06 20.11
N GLY A 124 -2.78 -2.37 19.52
CA GLY A 124 -1.55 -2.98 19.01
C GLY A 124 -1.77 -3.66 17.66
N TYR A 125 -1.10 -4.79 17.45
CA TYR A 125 -1.22 -5.61 16.24
C TYR A 125 -2.22 -6.76 16.48
N PRO A 126 -3.46 -6.71 15.97
CA PRO A 126 -4.44 -7.78 16.19
C PRO A 126 -4.11 -9.07 15.42
N VAL A 127 -3.26 -8.98 14.40
CA VAL A 127 -2.71 -10.09 13.63
C VAL A 127 -1.35 -9.64 13.07
N GLU A 128 -0.44 -10.59 12.88
CA GLU A 128 0.87 -10.38 12.24
C GLU A 128 0.88 -11.05 10.86
N ALA A 129 1.68 -10.54 9.94
CA ALA A 129 1.79 -11.03 8.56
C ALA A 129 2.72 -12.25 8.42
#